data_AF-A0A1J6IDU5-F1
#
_entry.id   AF-A0A1J6IDU5-F1
#
_cell.length_a   1.000
_cell.length_b   1.000
_cell.length_c   1.000
_cell.angle_alpha   90.00
_cell.angle_beta   90.00
_cell.angle_gamma   90.00
#
_symmetry.space_group_name_H-M   'P 1'
#
loop_
_entity.id
_entity.type
_entity.pdbx_description
1 polymer ?
#
loop_
_entity_poly.entity_id
_entity_poly.type
_entity_poly.pdbx_seq_one_letter_code
_entity_poly.pdbx_strand_id
1 'polypeptide(L)'
;MEEEIMDPAVDHISKLAVPVLQKILSSFLAKDVAQLNTLSKSLNSAWTTLSYLNFGYKFFYHQGDDDQWILAENITDLANRQNQKISIQKLWLTLPSSHWSSYIHGWINTLVSLNIKELILSVDTPNDGYNMILPEAIFAAKELNVLNLQGFKLELPHNNGIKYSSLRVLHLSKALLSEHFIRAVCESCSGLEDLKLNECHGLASLQIGGTSLSKLRSVWLDCLYDLHMYG
;
A
#
# COMPACT_ATOMS: atom_id res chain seq x y z
N MET A 1 28.39 26.77 44.21
CA MET A 1 27.29 26.07 43.53
C MET A 1 27.54 26.28 42.06
N GLU A 2 28.19 25.30 41.42
CA GLU A 2 28.33 25.28 39.96
C GLU A 2 26.97 24.87 39.39
N GLU A 3 26.39 25.74 38.56
CA GLU A 3 25.24 25.39 37.74
C GLU A 3 25.68 24.33 36.73
N GLU A 4 25.12 23.14 36.86
CA GLU A 4 25.24 22.05 35.91
C GLU A 4 24.54 22.50 34.61
N ILE A 5 25.32 23.03 33.67
CA ILE A 5 24.85 23.36 32.33
C ILE A 5 24.44 22.03 31.69
N MET A 6 23.14 21.80 31.55
CA MET A 6 22.58 20.67 30.82
C MET A 6 23.13 20.71 29.38
N ASP A 7 24.06 19.80 29.09
CA ASP A 7 24.73 19.63 27.79
C ASP A 7 23.68 19.57 26.68
N PRO A 8 23.78 20.36 25.58
CA PRO A 8 22.84 20.31 24.47
C PRO A 8 22.54 18.86 24.08
N ALA A 9 21.25 18.50 24.17
CA ALA A 9 20.73 17.15 24.05
C ALA A 9 21.55 16.27 23.09
N VAL A 10 22.44 15.46 23.66
CA VAL A 10 23.35 14.62 22.88
C VAL A 10 22.49 13.67 22.04
N ASP A 11 22.61 13.77 20.72
CA ASP A 11 21.88 12.91 19.80
C ASP A 11 22.46 11.49 19.83
N HIS A 12 21.93 10.69 20.76
CA HIS A 12 22.28 9.28 20.93
C HIS A 12 21.60 8.38 19.88
N ILE A 13 20.51 8.84 19.28
CA ILE A 13 19.74 8.07 18.31
C ILE A 13 20.52 7.99 17.00
N SER A 14 21.07 9.11 16.54
CA SER A 14 21.88 9.18 15.31
C SER A 14 23.18 8.37 15.34
N LYS A 15 23.60 7.89 16.51
CA LYS A 15 24.78 7.03 16.69
C LYS A 15 24.48 5.54 16.51
N LEU A 16 23.20 5.16 16.40
CA LEU A 16 22.78 3.77 16.19
C LEU A 16 23.16 3.28 14.78
N ALA A 17 23.35 1.97 14.65
CA ALA A 17 23.64 1.34 13.36
C ALA A 17 22.44 1.49 12.40
N VAL A 18 22.72 1.63 11.10
CA VAL A 18 21.71 1.82 10.04
C VAL A 18 20.54 0.81 10.11
N PRO A 19 20.76 -0.51 10.33
CA PRO A 19 19.64 -1.45 10.43
C PRO A 19 18.71 -1.20 11.62
N VAL A 20 19.24 -0.68 12.73
CA VAL A 20 18.46 -0.33 13.92
C VAL A 20 17.64 0.93 13.65
N LEU A 21 18.28 1.93 13.04
CA LEU A 21 17.60 3.15 12.60
C LEU A 21 16.47 2.82 11.62
N GLN A 22 16.71 1.97 10.62
CA GLN A 22 15.67 1.56 9.68
C GLN A 22 14.48 0.90 10.37
N LYS A 23 14.73 0.03 11.37
CA LYS A 23 13.65 -0.57 12.16
C LYS A 23 12.85 0.47 12.96
N ILE A 24 13.53 1.45 13.56
CA ILE A 24 12.89 2.56 14.26
C ILE A 24 12.05 3.39 13.27
N LEU A 25 12.67 3.88 12.19
CA LEU A 25 12.03 4.71 11.16
C LEU A 25 10.84 4.00 10.50
N SER A 26 10.89 2.67 10.34
CA SER A 26 9.80 1.86 9.80
C SER A 26 8.50 1.94 10.62
N SER A 27 8.56 2.43 11.87
CA SER A 27 7.38 2.58 12.73
C SER A 27 6.72 3.97 12.65
N PHE A 28 7.34 4.93 11.95
CA PHE A 28 6.87 6.31 11.84
C PHE A 28 6.18 6.58 10.52
N LEU A 29 5.40 7.67 10.48
CA LEU A 29 4.89 8.19 9.21
C LEU A 29 6.05 8.82 8.41
N ALA A 30 6.00 8.70 7.10
CA ALA A 30 7.02 9.22 6.20
C ALA A 30 7.30 10.72 6.41
N LYS A 31 6.28 11.53 6.74
CA LYS A 31 6.44 12.95 7.07
C LYS A 31 7.27 13.15 8.35
N ASP A 32 7.02 12.34 9.37
CA ASP A 32 7.70 12.46 10.65
C ASP A 32 9.17 12.05 10.46
N VAL A 33 9.42 11.03 9.64
CA VAL A 33 10.78 10.65 9.26
C VAL A 33 11.46 11.73 8.43
N ALA A 34 10.78 12.33 7.45
CA ALA A 34 11.34 13.42 6.64
C ALA A 34 11.77 14.60 7.53
N GLN A 35 10.96 14.97 8.52
CA GLN A 35 11.33 15.98 9.52
C GLN A 35 12.53 15.56 10.35
N LEU A 36 12.55 14.33 10.88
CA LEU A 36 13.68 13.79 11.66
C LEU A 36 14.99 13.74 10.86
N ASN A 37 14.92 13.48 9.55
CA ASN A 37 16.10 13.42 8.69
C ASN A 37 16.78 14.78 8.50
N THR A 38 16.04 15.89 8.62
CA THR A 38 16.65 17.23 8.58
C THR A 38 17.60 17.48 9.75
N LEU A 39 17.42 16.73 10.84
CA LEU A 39 18.18 16.88 12.08
C LEU A 39 19.48 16.06 12.08
N SER A 40 19.62 15.06 11.20
CA SER A 40 20.80 14.19 11.18
C SER A 40 21.10 13.53 9.84
N LYS A 41 22.39 13.55 9.47
CA LYS A 41 22.90 12.88 8.28
C LYS A 41 22.76 11.36 8.35
N SER A 42 22.87 10.75 9.53
CA SER A 42 22.76 9.29 9.67
C SER A 42 21.30 8.82 9.54
N LEU A 43 20.35 9.58 10.08
CA LEU A 43 18.92 9.36 9.88
C LEU A 43 18.55 9.48 8.39
N ASN A 44 19.02 10.54 7.72
CA ASN A 44 18.80 10.71 6.29
C ASN A 44 19.35 9.53 5.47
N SER A 45 20.57 9.04 5.78
CA SER A 45 21.13 7.87 5.12
C SER A 45 20.33 6.58 5.37
N ALA A 46 19.74 6.42 6.56
CA ALA A 46 18.89 5.29 6.87
C ALA A 46 17.53 5.37 6.15
N TRP A 47 16.98 6.58 5.99
CA TRP A 47 15.73 6.82 5.29
C TRP A 47 15.81 6.56 3.78
N THR A 48 16.86 7.05 3.12
CA THR A 48 17.02 6.86 1.66
C THR A 48 17.10 5.38 1.28
N THR A 49 17.55 4.53 2.19
CA THR A 49 17.66 3.07 2.01
C THR A 49 16.51 2.27 2.64
N LEU A 50 15.55 2.95 3.27
CA LEU A 50 14.43 2.31 3.94
C LEU A 50 13.50 1.61 2.94
N SER A 51 13.14 0.36 3.22
CA SER A 51 12.29 -0.46 2.37
C SER A 51 10.80 -0.40 2.71
N TYR A 52 10.42 0.29 3.78
CA TYR A 52 9.03 0.51 4.17
C TYR A 52 8.71 2.01 4.22
N LEU A 53 7.70 2.41 3.45
CA LEU A 53 7.16 3.76 3.46
C LEU A 53 5.72 3.73 3.98
N ASN A 54 5.49 4.33 5.15
CA ASN A 54 4.17 4.45 5.74
C ASN A 54 3.71 5.91 5.67
N PHE A 55 2.77 6.24 4.79
CA PHE A 55 2.19 7.57 4.75
C PHE A 55 0.98 7.68 5.70
N GLY A 56 0.35 6.56 6.04
CA GLY A 56 -0.73 6.49 7.03
C GLY A 56 -2.04 7.15 6.58
N TYR A 57 -3.03 7.12 7.46
CA TYR A 57 -4.41 7.51 7.16
C TYR A 57 -4.57 9.03 7.01
N LYS A 58 -3.89 9.85 7.83
CA LYS A 58 -4.17 11.30 7.92
C LYS A 58 -3.29 12.18 7.04
N PHE A 59 -2.51 11.59 6.13
CA PHE A 59 -1.45 12.32 5.45
C PHE A 59 -1.97 13.48 4.56
N PHE A 60 -3.15 13.30 3.96
CA PHE A 60 -3.76 14.25 3.01
C PHE A 60 -5.15 14.74 3.47
N TYR A 61 -5.42 14.72 4.78
CA TYR A 61 -6.68 15.19 5.34
C TYR A 61 -6.62 16.66 5.78
N HIS A 62 -5.48 17.33 5.57
CA HIS A 62 -5.32 18.75 5.85
C HIS A 62 -5.58 19.52 4.57
N GLN A 63 -6.84 19.93 4.35
CA GLN A 63 -7.22 20.82 3.25
C GLN A 63 -6.36 22.09 3.25
N GLY A 64 -5.33 22.10 2.42
CA GLY A 64 -4.42 23.21 2.18
C GLY A 64 -3.57 22.92 0.95
N ASP A 65 -2.98 23.96 0.35
CA ASP A 65 -2.04 23.84 -0.78
C ASP A 65 -0.82 22.94 -0.47
N ASP A 66 -0.62 22.59 0.80
CA ASP A 66 0.46 21.72 1.26
C ASP A 66 0.39 20.27 0.71
N ASP A 67 -0.80 19.77 0.37
CA ASP A 67 -0.95 18.38 -0.10
C ASP A 67 -0.29 18.16 -1.47
N GLN A 68 -0.21 19.19 -2.31
CA GLN A 68 0.37 19.07 -3.66
C GLN A 68 1.90 19.00 -3.65
N TRP A 69 2.59 19.78 -2.81
CA TRP A 69 4.05 19.68 -2.71
C TRP A 69 4.47 18.37 -2.07
N ILE A 70 3.69 17.87 -1.11
CA ILE A 70 3.92 16.58 -0.46
C ILE A 70 3.79 15.44 -1.48
N LEU A 71 2.77 15.46 -2.35
CA LEU A 71 2.67 14.53 -3.47
C LEU A 71 3.88 14.63 -4.40
N ALA A 72 4.30 15.85 -4.76
CA ALA A 72 5.46 16.10 -5.62
C ALA A 72 6.79 15.60 -5.02
N GLU A 73 7.02 15.82 -3.72
CA GLU A 73 8.19 15.31 -3.03
C GLU A 73 8.17 13.78 -2.95
N ASN A 74 7.02 13.17 -2.67
CA ASN A 74 6.93 11.71 -2.62
C ASN A 74 7.10 11.07 -4.00
N ILE A 75 6.60 11.69 -5.07
CA ILE A 75 6.87 11.29 -6.46
C ILE A 75 8.38 11.34 -6.70
N THR A 76 9.03 12.42 -6.27
CA THR A 76 10.47 12.62 -6.44
C THR A 76 11.27 11.59 -5.66
N ASP A 77 10.88 11.25 -4.43
CA ASP A 77 11.56 10.24 -3.60
C ASP A 77 11.41 8.84 -4.20
N LEU A 78 10.22 8.48 -4.71
CA LEU A 78 10.04 7.21 -5.43
C LEU A 78 10.85 7.13 -6.73
N ALA A 79 10.88 8.20 -7.52
CA ALA A 79 11.69 8.28 -8.73
C ALA A 79 13.20 8.16 -8.41
N ASN A 80 13.65 8.81 -7.34
CA ASN A 80 15.03 8.71 -6.86
C ASN A 80 15.38 7.29 -6.42
N ARG A 81 14.50 6.64 -5.64
CA ARG A 81 14.67 5.24 -5.23
C ARG A 81 14.68 4.29 -6.42
N GLN A 82 13.84 4.53 -7.43
CA GLN A 82 13.85 3.78 -8.68
C GLN A 82 15.20 3.89 -9.40
N ASN A 83 15.72 5.11 -9.57
CA ASN A 83 17.03 5.36 -10.18
C ASN A 83 18.17 4.68 -9.40
N GLN A 84 18.06 4.63 -8.08
CA GLN A 84 19.03 4.01 -7.18
C GLN A 84 18.81 2.49 -7.00
N LYS A 85 17.79 1.91 -7.64
CA LYS A 85 17.38 0.50 -7.49
C LYS A 85 17.14 0.08 -6.03
N ILE A 86 16.64 1.01 -5.22
CA ILE A 86 16.32 0.76 -3.81
C ILE A 86 14.97 0.07 -3.75
N SER A 87 14.95 -1.15 -3.23
CA SER A 87 13.73 -1.95 -3.13
C SER A 87 12.78 -1.35 -2.10
N ILE A 88 11.57 -1.06 -2.54
CA ILE A 88 10.45 -0.73 -1.66
C ILE A 88 9.68 -2.02 -1.45
N GLN A 89 9.73 -2.55 -0.24
CA GLN A 89 9.05 -3.78 0.12
C GLN A 89 7.63 -3.51 0.58
N LYS A 90 7.37 -2.36 1.21
CA LYS A 90 6.04 -2.03 1.73
C LYS A 90 5.68 -0.57 1.51
N LEU A 91 4.44 -0.34 1.11
CA LEU A 91 3.85 0.99 0.96
C LEU A 91 2.44 1.02 1.58
N TRP A 92 2.17 2.01 2.42
CA TRP A 92 0.81 2.36 2.84
C TRP A 92 0.51 3.81 2.48
N LEU A 93 -0.53 4.01 1.67
CA LEU A 93 -1.01 5.32 1.25
C LEU A 93 -2.54 5.44 1.35
N THR A 94 -3.03 6.54 1.90
CA THR A 94 -4.44 6.93 1.85
C THR A 94 -4.54 8.27 1.13
N LEU A 95 -5.35 8.40 0.09
CA LEU A 95 -5.49 9.63 -0.70
C LEU A 95 -6.96 10.04 -0.87
N PRO A 96 -7.27 11.35 -0.94
CA PRO A 96 -8.57 11.81 -1.39
C PRO A 96 -8.77 11.47 -2.87
N SER A 97 -10.01 11.21 -3.27
CA SER A 97 -10.35 10.85 -4.66
C SER A 97 -9.89 11.89 -5.70
N SER A 98 -9.80 13.18 -5.32
CA SER A 98 -9.35 14.28 -6.19
C SER A 98 -7.89 14.17 -6.65
N HIS A 99 -7.02 13.51 -5.87
CA HIS A 99 -5.57 13.47 -6.14
C HIS A 99 -5.12 12.19 -6.83
N TRP A 100 -6.01 11.23 -7.04
CA TRP A 100 -5.63 9.91 -7.53
C TRP A 100 -5.28 9.90 -9.02
N SER A 101 -5.96 10.70 -9.85
CA SER A 101 -5.92 10.56 -11.32
C SER A 101 -4.60 11.00 -11.97
N SER A 102 -3.86 11.96 -11.40
CA SER A 102 -2.70 12.57 -12.06
C SER A 102 -1.37 11.84 -11.83
N TYR A 103 -1.21 11.12 -10.72
CA TYR A 103 0.11 10.62 -10.30
C TYR A 103 0.19 9.12 -10.06
N ILE A 104 -0.94 8.46 -9.80
CA ILE A 104 -0.92 7.09 -9.30
C ILE A 104 -0.47 6.07 -10.35
N HIS A 105 -0.77 6.29 -11.63
CA HIS A 105 -0.38 5.36 -12.69
C HIS A 105 1.15 5.23 -12.75
N GLY A 106 1.86 6.36 -12.66
CA GLY A 106 3.32 6.37 -12.57
C GLY A 106 3.82 5.66 -11.32
N TRP A 107 3.18 5.90 -10.17
CA TRP A 107 3.54 5.26 -8.91
C TRP A 107 3.40 3.74 -8.94
N ILE A 108 2.26 3.23 -9.37
CA ILE A 108 2.02 1.79 -9.44
C ILE A 108 3.04 1.14 -10.37
N ASN A 109 3.33 1.74 -11.54
CA ASN A 109 4.38 1.26 -12.44
C ASN A 109 5.75 1.19 -11.74
N THR A 110 6.13 2.25 -11.03
CA THR A 110 7.40 2.30 -10.30
C THR A 110 7.45 1.24 -9.19
N LEU A 111 6.39 1.10 -8.38
CA LEU A 111 6.33 0.12 -7.29
C LEU A 111 6.41 -1.32 -7.80
N VAL A 112 5.73 -1.63 -8.90
CA VAL A 112 5.81 -2.92 -9.57
C VAL A 112 7.24 -3.18 -10.06
N SER A 113 7.90 -2.18 -10.66
CA SER A 113 9.30 -2.29 -11.10
C SER A 113 10.30 -2.48 -9.96
N LEU A 114 9.93 -2.05 -8.76
CA LEU A 114 10.72 -2.17 -7.52
C LEU A 114 10.42 -3.46 -6.73
N ASN A 115 9.60 -4.36 -7.29
CA ASN A 115 9.20 -5.62 -6.68
C ASN A 115 8.53 -5.43 -5.30
N ILE A 116 7.54 -4.54 -5.25
CA ILE A 116 6.72 -4.31 -4.06
C ILE A 116 6.16 -5.61 -3.49
N LYS A 117 6.26 -5.79 -2.16
CA LYS A 117 5.79 -6.98 -1.44
C LYS A 117 4.50 -6.75 -0.68
N GLU A 118 4.27 -5.54 -0.20
CA GLU A 118 3.09 -5.20 0.58
C GLU A 118 2.56 -3.84 0.13
N LEU A 119 1.32 -3.81 -0.35
CA LEU A 119 0.69 -2.61 -0.83
C LEU A 119 -0.65 -2.40 -0.14
N ILE A 120 -0.77 -1.27 0.56
CA ILE A 120 -1.99 -0.84 1.24
C ILE A 120 -2.39 0.51 0.64
N LEU A 121 -3.49 0.53 -0.12
CA LEU A 121 -4.02 1.73 -0.75
C LEU A 121 -5.45 1.97 -0.31
N SER A 122 -5.76 3.19 0.07
CA SER A 122 -7.11 3.61 0.42
C SER A 122 -7.46 4.90 -0.29
N VAL A 123 -8.60 4.91 -0.96
CA VAL A 123 -9.21 6.14 -1.48
C VAL A 123 -10.36 6.52 -0.56
N ASP A 124 -10.33 7.74 -0.04
CA ASP A 124 -11.47 8.28 0.68
C ASP A 124 -12.47 8.85 -0.32
N THR A 125 -13.60 8.17 -0.48
CA THR A 125 -14.71 8.57 -1.36
C THR A 125 -15.90 8.95 -0.48
N PRO A 126 -16.25 10.23 -0.38
CA PRO A 126 -17.36 10.69 0.48
C PRO A 126 -18.74 10.16 0.08
N ASN A 127 -18.92 9.80 -1.19
CA ASN A 127 -20.19 9.34 -1.77
C ASN A 127 -19.91 8.13 -2.66
N ASP A 128 -20.02 6.90 -2.12
CA ASP A 128 -20.30 5.56 -2.73
C ASP A 128 -19.85 5.26 -4.18
N GLY A 129 -18.95 6.08 -4.71
CA GLY A 129 -18.61 6.14 -6.11
C GLY A 129 -17.36 5.31 -6.28
N TYR A 130 -17.55 4.06 -6.67
CA TYR A 130 -16.51 3.16 -7.17
C TYR A 130 -15.97 3.65 -8.53
N ASN A 131 -15.64 4.92 -8.63
CA ASN A 131 -15.18 5.58 -9.85
C ASN A 131 -13.67 5.40 -10.05
N MET A 132 -12.97 4.91 -9.02
CA MET A 132 -11.52 4.80 -9.08
C MET A 132 -11.08 3.44 -9.61
N ILE A 133 -10.67 3.41 -10.86
CA ILE A 133 -10.13 2.21 -11.49
C ILE A 133 -8.69 2.00 -10.98
N LEU A 134 -8.41 0.78 -10.49
CA LEU A 134 -7.05 0.40 -10.13
C LEU A 134 -6.18 0.26 -11.39
N PRO A 135 -4.99 0.90 -11.46
CA PRO A 135 -4.11 0.76 -12.62
C PRO A 135 -3.69 -0.69 -12.89
N GLU A 136 -3.83 -1.15 -14.13
CA GLU A 136 -3.59 -2.56 -14.52
C GLU A 136 -2.18 -3.07 -14.19
N ALA A 137 -1.19 -2.18 -14.18
CA ALA A 137 0.19 -2.54 -13.93
C ALA A 137 0.40 -3.29 -12.61
N ILE A 138 -0.45 -3.04 -11.60
CA ILE A 138 -0.34 -3.73 -10.31
C ILE A 138 -0.51 -5.25 -10.47
N PHE A 139 -1.32 -5.72 -11.41
CA PHE A 139 -1.56 -7.14 -11.65
C PHE A 139 -0.31 -7.90 -12.14
N ALA A 140 0.75 -7.19 -12.53
CA ALA A 140 2.03 -7.76 -12.88
C ALA A 140 2.98 -7.97 -11.67
N ALA A 141 2.61 -7.55 -10.45
CA ALA A 141 3.46 -7.62 -9.26
C ALA A 141 3.60 -9.05 -8.71
N LYS A 142 4.60 -9.79 -9.21
CA LYS A 142 4.84 -11.21 -8.86
C LYS A 142 5.22 -11.44 -7.39
N GLU A 143 5.97 -10.51 -6.82
CA GLU A 143 6.50 -10.56 -5.44
C GLU A 143 5.53 -10.02 -4.38
N LEU A 144 4.33 -9.61 -4.81
CA LEU A 144 3.32 -9.04 -3.92
C LEU A 144 2.75 -10.13 -3.00
N ASN A 145 3.00 -9.99 -1.70
CA ASN A 145 2.53 -10.86 -0.63
C ASN A 145 1.22 -10.37 0.00
N VAL A 146 1.06 -9.05 0.13
CA VAL A 146 -0.11 -8.41 0.75
C VAL A 146 -0.65 -7.34 -0.18
N LEU A 147 -1.92 -7.44 -0.52
CA LEU A 147 -2.67 -6.42 -1.22
C LEU A 147 -3.89 -6.02 -0.38
N ASN A 148 -3.92 -4.79 0.09
CA ASN A 148 -5.06 -4.21 0.80
C ASN A 148 -5.54 -2.96 0.06
N LEU A 149 -6.78 -3.00 -0.41
CA LEU A 149 -7.37 -1.94 -1.22
C LEU A 149 -8.70 -1.48 -0.61
N GLN A 150 -8.88 -0.17 -0.54
CA GLN A 150 -10.14 0.47 -0.16
C GLN A 150 -10.59 1.48 -1.21
N GLY A 151 -11.86 1.41 -1.64
CA GLY A 151 -12.45 2.44 -2.51
C GLY A 151 -12.16 2.28 -4.00
N PHE A 152 -11.85 1.06 -4.46
CA PHE A 152 -11.46 0.78 -5.86
C PHE A 152 -12.51 0.00 -6.63
N LYS A 153 -12.58 0.30 -7.93
CA LYS A 153 -13.14 -0.58 -8.95
C LYS A 153 -12.03 -1.48 -9.48
N LEU A 154 -12.25 -2.78 -9.40
CA LEU A 154 -11.31 -3.81 -9.81
C LEU A 154 -11.82 -4.51 -11.06
N GLU A 155 -11.15 -4.22 -12.16
CA GLU A 155 -11.38 -4.86 -13.45
C GLU A 155 -10.21 -5.79 -13.78
N LEU A 156 -10.50 -6.86 -14.51
CA LEU A 156 -9.45 -7.73 -15.01
C LEU A 156 -8.56 -6.96 -15.99
N PRO A 157 -7.23 -7.14 -15.94
CA PRO A 157 -6.35 -6.52 -16.92
C PRO A 157 -6.66 -7.05 -18.32
N HIS A 158 -6.61 -6.16 -19.30
CA HIS A 158 -6.92 -6.52 -20.70
C HIS A 158 -5.91 -7.55 -21.24
N ASN A 159 -4.68 -7.50 -20.74
CA ASN A 159 -3.59 -8.36 -21.18
C ASN A 159 -2.98 -9.15 -20.01
N ASN A 160 -2.65 -10.41 -20.25
CA ASN A 160 -1.82 -11.28 -19.41
C ASN A 160 -2.40 -11.75 -18.05
N GLY A 161 -3.62 -11.34 -17.68
CA GLY A 161 -4.27 -11.79 -16.44
C GLY A 161 -3.49 -11.41 -15.17
N ILE A 162 -3.83 -12.06 -14.06
CA ILE A 162 -3.23 -11.77 -12.75
C ILE A 162 -1.92 -12.58 -12.59
N LYS A 163 -0.81 -11.92 -12.23
CA LYS A 163 0.53 -12.54 -12.06
C LYS A 163 0.98 -12.65 -10.60
N TYR A 164 0.05 -12.59 -9.66
CA TYR A 164 0.28 -12.65 -8.21
C TYR A 164 0.75 -14.04 -7.72
N SER A 165 1.98 -14.43 -8.05
CA SER A 165 2.55 -15.72 -7.66
C SER A 165 2.84 -15.87 -6.16
N SER A 166 3.08 -14.76 -5.47
CA SER A 166 3.46 -14.76 -4.04
C SER A 166 2.35 -14.25 -3.11
N LEU A 167 1.17 -13.94 -3.63
CA LEU A 167 0.11 -13.29 -2.85
C LEU A 167 -0.46 -14.24 -1.80
N ARG A 168 -0.41 -13.79 -0.54
CA ARG A 168 -0.88 -14.50 0.65
C ARG A 168 -2.08 -13.83 1.29
N VAL A 169 -2.18 -12.51 1.19
CA VAL A 169 -3.25 -11.72 1.82
C VAL A 169 -3.88 -10.80 0.79
N LEU A 170 -5.20 -10.94 0.62
CA LEU A 170 -6.01 -10.05 -0.20
C LEU A 170 -7.14 -9.48 0.64
N HIS A 171 -7.08 -8.19 0.93
CA HIS A 171 -8.11 -7.47 1.65
C HIS A 171 -8.71 -6.39 0.76
N LEU A 172 -10.01 -6.45 0.55
CA LEU A 172 -10.76 -5.51 -0.27
C LEU A 172 -11.87 -4.92 0.59
N SER A 173 -12.00 -3.60 0.55
CA SER A 173 -13.02 -2.87 1.28
C SER A 173 -13.65 -1.78 0.43
N LYS A 174 -14.96 -1.59 0.52
CA LYS A 174 -15.67 -0.58 -0.28
C LYS A 174 -15.26 -0.65 -1.75
N ALA A 175 -15.30 -1.85 -2.32
CA ALA A 175 -14.77 -2.12 -3.65
C ALA A 175 -15.87 -2.61 -4.60
N LEU A 176 -15.79 -2.21 -5.87
CA LEU A 176 -16.61 -2.77 -6.93
C LEU A 176 -15.82 -3.86 -7.63
N LEU A 177 -16.31 -5.08 -7.53
CA LEU A 177 -15.67 -6.29 -8.01
C LEU A 177 -16.53 -6.93 -9.11
N SER A 178 -15.91 -7.74 -9.95
CA SER A 178 -16.64 -8.67 -10.80
C SER A 178 -16.38 -10.11 -10.36
N GLU A 179 -17.33 -11.00 -10.60
CA GLU A 179 -17.13 -12.43 -10.34
C GLU A 179 -15.92 -12.99 -11.12
N HIS A 180 -15.71 -12.49 -12.34
CA HIS A 180 -14.54 -12.83 -13.16
C HIS A 180 -13.23 -12.43 -12.48
N PHE A 181 -13.17 -11.27 -11.85
CA PHE A 181 -12.00 -10.81 -11.11
C PHE A 181 -11.65 -11.76 -9.96
N ILE A 182 -12.63 -12.06 -9.09
CA ILE A 182 -12.41 -12.97 -7.95
C ILE A 182 -12.03 -14.37 -8.42
N ARG A 183 -12.67 -14.89 -9.47
CA ARG A 183 -12.31 -16.19 -10.05
C ARG A 183 -10.86 -16.22 -10.51
N ALA A 184 -10.42 -15.19 -11.25
CA ALA A 184 -9.03 -15.11 -11.71
C ALA A 184 -8.03 -15.01 -10.55
N VAL A 185 -8.39 -14.33 -9.46
CA VAL A 185 -7.59 -14.33 -8.22
C VAL A 185 -7.48 -15.74 -7.66
N CYS A 186 -8.60 -16.44 -7.51
CA CYS A 186 -8.64 -17.81 -6.97
C CYS A 186 -7.85 -18.80 -7.82
N GLU A 187 -7.84 -18.62 -9.14
CA GLU A 187 -7.10 -19.47 -10.08
C GLU A 187 -5.61 -19.13 -10.14
N SER A 188 -5.26 -17.84 -10.04
CA SER A 188 -3.87 -17.38 -10.24
C SER A 188 -3.05 -17.35 -8.94
N CYS A 189 -3.69 -17.27 -7.78
CA CYS A 189 -3.05 -17.03 -6.48
C CYS A 189 -3.09 -18.28 -5.58
N SER A 190 -2.40 -19.35 -5.95
CA SER A 190 -2.38 -20.61 -5.17
C SER A 190 -1.76 -20.47 -3.77
N GLY A 191 -1.02 -19.38 -3.54
CA GLY A 191 -0.44 -18.99 -2.26
C GLY A 191 -1.40 -18.27 -1.31
N LEU A 192 -2.64 -17.98 -1.70
CA LEU A 192 -3.55 -17.14 -0.93
C LEU A 192 -3.96 -17.84 0.38
N GLU A 193 -3.82 -17.11 1.48
CA GLU A 193 -4.01 -17.61 2.84
C GLU A 193 -5.13 -16.86 3.58
N ASP A 194 -5.30 -15.57 3.31
CA ASP A 194 -6.30 -14.72 3.95
C ASP A 194 -7.03 -13.86 2.92
N LEU A 195 -8.35 -14.01 2.84
CA LEU A 195 -9.23 -13.26 1.96
C LEU A 195 -10.26 -12.49 2.79
N LYS A 196 -10.25 -11.18 2.67
CA LYS A 196 -11.21 -10.29 3.32
C LYS A 196 -11.96 -9.46 2.28
N LEU A 197 -13.28 -9.57 2.26
CA LEU A 197 -14.17 -8.74 1.45
C LEU A 197 -15.12 -7.97 2.38
N ASN A 198 -14.99 -6.64 2.43
CA ASN A 198 -15.82 -5.75 3.24
C ASN A 198 -16.60 -4.78 2.35
N GLU A 199 -17.91 -4.63 2.54
CA GLU A 199 -18.69 -3.59 1.84
C GLU A 199 -18.44 -3.61 0.31
N CYS A 200 -18.31 -4.81 -0.28
CA CYS A 200 -18.02 -4.97 -1.70
C CYS A 200 -19.32 -5.18 -2.50
N HIS A 201 -19.29 -4.69 -3.74
CA HIS A 201 -20.39 -4.77 -4.70
C HIS A 201 -20.00 -5.54 -5.96
N GLY A 202 -20.98 -5.94 -6.76
CA GLY A 202 -20.82 -6.61 -8.04
C GLY A 202 -20.54 -8.11 -7.95
N LEU A 203 -20.72 -8.70 -6.75
CA LEU A 203 -20.60 -10.14 -6.49
C LEU A 203 -21.97 -10.75 -6.21
N ALA A 204 -22.59 -11.34 -7.24
CA ALA A 204 -23.87 -12.06 -7.06
C ALA A 204 -23.66 -13.45 -6.45
N SER A 205 -22.53 -14.09 -6.76
CA SER A 205 -22.11 -15.38 -6.24
C SER A 205 -20.61 -15.38 -5.93
N LEU A 206 -20.22 -16.20 -4.94
CA LEU A 206 -18.83 -16.32 -4.51
C LEU A 206 -18.45 -17.79 -4.39
N GLN A 207 -17.77 -18.30 -5.41
CA GLN A 207 -17.27 -19.68 -5.44
C GLN A 207 -15.80 -19.71 -5.04
N ILE A 208 -15.56 -19.78 -3.74
CA ILE A 208 -14.23 -20.03 -3.17
C ILE A 208 -14.13 -21.54 -2.96
N GLY A 209 -13.96 -22.30 -4.05
CA GLY A 209 -13.96 -23.76 -3.99
C GLY A 209 -13.19 -24.36 -5.15
N GLY A 210 -12.15 -25.14 -4.83
CA GLY A 210 -11.29 -25.81 -5.79
C GLY A 210 -9.93 -26.15 -5.18
N THR A 211 -9.21 -27.09 -5.79
CA THR A 211 -7.87 -27.52 -5.33
C THR A 211 -6.82 -26.40 -5.38
N SER A 212 -7.10 -25.30 -6.09
CA SER A 212 -6.16 -24.20 -6.32
C SER A 212 -5.84 -23.39 -5.07
N LEU A 213 -6.78 -23.26 -4.11
CA LEU A 213 -6.61 -22.45 -2.89
C LEU A 213 -6.32 -23.30 -1.64
N SER A 214 -5.43 -24.27 -1.77
CA SER A 214 -5.08 -25.22 -0.68
C SER A 214 -4.53 -24.58 0.60
N LYS A 215 -4.06 -23.33 0.54
CA LYS A 215 -3.47 -22.60 1.69
C LYS A 215 -4.44 -21.63 2.37
N LEU A 216 -5.66 -21.49 1.85
CA LEU A 216 -6.63 -20.54 2.38
C LEU A 216 -7.09 -20.98 3.77
N ARG A 217 -6.84 -20.14 4.77
CA ARG A 217 -7.17 -20.41 6.19
C ARG A 217 -8.21 -19.44 6.75
N SER A 218 -8.37 -18.29 6.14
CA SER A 218 -9.25 -17.22 6.60
C SER A 218 -10.04 -16.67 5.42
N VAL A 219 -11.36 -16.65 5.58
CA VAL A 219 -12.28 -15.97 4.67
C VAL A 219 -13.21 -15.15 5.54
N TRP A 220 -13.18 -13.84 5.33
CA TRP A 220 -14.06 -12.90 6.02
C TRP A 220 -14.87 -12.13 4.99
N LEU A 221 -16.19 -12.21 5.13
CA LEU A 221 -17.17 -11.60 4.23
C LEU A 221 -18.11 -10.78 5.10
N ASP A 222 -18.19 -9.48 4.83
CA ASP A 222 -19.07 -8.57 5.57
C ASP A 222 -19.69 -7.54 4.63
N CYS A 223 -20.95 -7.20 4.89
CA CYS A 223 -21.71 -6.22 4.11
C CYS A 223 -21.61 -6.43 2.57
N LEU A 224 -21.75 -7.67 2.09
CA LEU A 224 -21.76 -7.96 0.66
C LEU A 224 -23.18 -7.78 0.10
N TYR A 225 -23.42 -6.63 -0.51
CA TYR A 225 -24.77 -6.15 -0.84
C TYR A 225 -25.49 -6.99 -1.90
N ASP A 226 -24.75 -7.60 -2.82
CA ASP A 226 -25.30 -8.32 -3.97
C ASP A 226 -25.26 -9.85 -3.80
N LEU A 227 -24.64 -10.37 -2.74
CA LEU A 227 -24.34 -11.80 -2.61
C LEU A 227 -25.57 -12.60 -2.19
N HIS A 228 -26.09 -13.43 -3.10
CA HIS A 228 -27.09 -14.43 -2.78
C HIS A 228 -26.41 -15.71 -2.25
N MET A 229 -26.50 -15.95 -0.95
CA MET A 229 -26.05 -17.21 -0.34
C MET A 229 -27.03 -18.33 -0.72
N TYR A 230 -26.78 -19.03 -1.83
CA TYR A 230 -27.44 -20.32 -2.08
C TYR A 230 -26.82 -21.37 -1.14
N GLY A 231 -27.65 -21.91 -0.25
CA GLY A 231 -27.28 -22.93 0.74
C GLY A 231 -27.14 -24.34 0.16
#